data_AF-A0A843C4R7-F1
#
_entry.id   AF-A0A843C4R7-F1
#
_cell.length_a   1.000
_cell.length_b   1.000
_cell.length_c   1.000
_cell.angle_alpha   90.00
_cell.angle_beta   90.00
_cell.angle_gamma   90.00
#
_symmetry.space_group_name_H-M   'P 1'
#
loop_
_entity.id
_entity.type
_entity.pdbx_description
1 polymer ?
#
loop_
_entity_poly.entity_id
_entity_poly.type
_entity_poly.pdbx_seq_one_letter_code
_entity_poly.pdbx_strand_id
1 'polypeptide(L)'
;MAEISPGNKISSFDDILEESDKEVQVLDEFSHIRPSVKITMLAIFAALGVALATAFAYLPFFELMTFTLFIGGAVLGPLYSVFLAIISSSLYEIISTMLLGVGPIIFPFKIIAYVIIALSGAVFGRLQYKKPTYFWRFFMGVIGGLLTISYDLIVNVGWILLSIQGEETGFTFVAYFSALALGITITISRTATNVILFLFVPDILSRAIAPILGSTKDKRKRFTVFQRCELLAEEQAKTKDNIMKTLEKTGALKFGDFTLASGAKSKYYIDLRIIPNFPEEFNSLIEEAVSYITKHFPDIEGIVGIPMAAIPFGTLIAHKLNKPYYILRKEPKKHGLKKMIEGEITKGQKILLVDDLVSSGFSKAFAITALREEGATVTDLFVFIDRSEGLADFEKEHAINVHYLINAKDILDKVKE
;
A
#
# COMPACT_ATOMS: atom_id res chain seq x y z
N MET A 1 21.43 39.59 20.86
CA MET A 1 20.17 39.22 20.19
C MET A 1 20.54 38.47 18.93
N ALA A 2 20.54 37.14 18.99
CA ALA A 2 20.78 36.30 17.82
C ALA A 2 19.43 35.96 17.20
N GLU A 3 19.26 36.29 15.93
CA GLU A 3 18.05 36.02 15.15
C GLU A 3 17.86 34.52 14.98
N ILE A 4 16.69 34.04 15.39
CA ILE A 4 16.22 32.67 15.16
C ILE A 4 15.57 32.65 13.77
N SER A 5 16.13 31.85 12.88
CA SER A 5 15.58 31.53 11.56
C SER A 5 14.18 30.92 11.68
N PRO A 6 13.17 31.39 10.91
CA PRO A 6 11.83 30.84 10.97
C PRO A 6 11.74 29.50 10.24
N GLY A 7 11.54 28.44 11.04
CA GLY A 7 10.59 27.36 10.81
C GLY A 7 10.55 26.68 9.44
N ASN A 8 11.07 25.45 9.40
CA ASN A 8 10.50 24.41 8.54
C ASN A 8 8.99 24.31 8.83
N LYS A 9 8.17 24.77 7.88
CA LYS A 9 6.74 24.49 7.85
C LYS A 9 6.57 22.97 7.85
N ILE A 10 5.98 22.44 8.90
CA ILE A 10 5.35 21.12 8.88
C ILE A 10 4.26 21.23 7.82
N SER A 11 4.40 20.46 6.73
CA SER A 11 3.42 20.39 5.66
C SER A 11 2.04 20.10 6.25
N SER A 12 1.06 20.93 5.88
CA SER A 12 -0.31 20.76 6.33
C SER A 12 -0.87 19.47 5.73
N PHE A 13 -1.87 18.87 6.39
CA PHE A 13 -2.53 17.66 5.91
C PHE A 13 -3.15 17.86 4.51
N ASP A 14 -3.45 19.11 4.15
CA ASP A 14 -3.96 19.51 2.84
C ASP A 14 -2.86 19.50 1.75
N ASP A 15 -1.62 19.82 2.09
CA ASP A 15 -0.47 19.76 1.15
C ASP A 15 -0.16 18.30 0.73
N ILE A 16 -0.40 17.33 1.63
CA ILE A 16 -0.26 15.89 1.36
C ILE A 16 -1.39 15.39 0.45
N LEU A 17 -2.58 15.98 0.55
CA LEU A 17 -3.71 15.65 -0.31
C LEU A 17 -3.56 16.24 -1.71
N GLU A 18 -3.02 17.46 -1.85
CA GLU A 18 -2.72 18.05 -3.17
C GLU A 18 -1.61 17.30 -3.93
N GLU A 19 -0.62 16.71 -3.25
CA GLU A 19 0.37 15.85 -3.91
C GLU A 19 -0.21 14.51 -4.40
N SER A 20 -1.37 14.11 -3.86
CA SER A 20 -2.05 12.86 -4.26
C SER A 20 -2.88 12.98 -5.54
N ASP A 21 -3.12 14.20 -6.02
CA ASP A 21 -3.90 14.52 -7.23
C ASP A 21 -3.03 14.75 -8.48
N LYS A 22 -1.71 14.61 -8.39
CA LYS A 22 -0.88 14.49 -9.59
C LYS A 22 -1.20 13.14 -10.25
N GLU A 23 -1.92 13.20 -11.38
CA GLU A 23 -2.19 12.08 -12.28
C GLU A 23 -0.89 11.31 -12.58
N VAL A 24 -0.58 10.30 -11.76
CA VAL A 24 0.41 9.29 -12.09
C VAL A 24 -0.15 8.55 -13.30
N GLN A 25 0.49 8.77 -14.44
CA GLN A 25 0.12 8.16 -15.70
C GLN A 25 0.21 6.63 -15.55
N VAL A 26 -0.93 5.95 -15.69
CA VAL A 26 -1.05 4.47 -15.73
C VAL A 26 -0.08 3.81 -16.73
N LEU A 27 0.46 4.57 -17.69
CA LEU A 27 1.43 4.08 -18.68
C LEU A 27 2.86 3.94 -18.16
N ASP A 28 3.21 4.50 -17.01
CA ASP A 28 4.49 4.18 -16.36
C ASP A 28 4.46 2.77 -15.73
N GLU A 29 3.29 2.21 -15.40
CA GLU A 29 3.20 0.87 -14.79
C GLU A 29 3.65 -0.26 -15.75
N PHE A 30 3.55 -0.08 -17.06
CA PHE A 30 4.02 -1.08 -18.06
C PHE A 30 5.50 -0.95 -18.43
N SER A 31 6.12 0.21 -18.19
CA SER A 31 7.56 0.40 -18.35
C SER A 31 8.31 -0.40 -17.28
N HIS A 32 7.72 -0.53 -16.09
CA HIS A 32 8.28 -1.22 -14.92
C HIS A 32 7.99 -2.73 -14.82
N ILE A 33 7.26 -3.34 -15.77
CA ILE A 33 7.09 -4.80 -15.79
C ILE A 33 8.44 -5.46 -16.01
N ARG A 34 8.84 -6.35 -15.09
CA ARG A 34 10.11 -7.08 -15.14
C ARG A 34 10.29 -7.77 -16.50
N PRO A 35 11.48 -7.72 -17.12
CA PRO A 35 11.73 -8.35 -18.42
C PRO A 35 11.33 -9.84 -18.48
N SER A 36 11.48 -10.59 -17.38
CA SER A 36 11.06 -12.00 -17.28
C SER A 36 9.54 -12.21 -17.45
N VAL A 37 8.74 -11.28 -16.93
CA VAL A 37 7.28 -11.31 -17.08
C VAL A 37 6.90 -10.97 -18.52
N LYS A 38 7.56 -9.98 -19.15
CA LYS A 38 7.34 -9.65 -20.57
C LYS A 38 7.64 -10.83 -21.49
N ILE A 39 8.70 -11.60 -21.20
CA ILE A 39 9.05 -12.83 -21.95
C ILE A 39 7.98 -13.91 -21.77
N THR A 40 7.44 -14.08 -20.56
CA THR A 40 6.37 -15.06 -20.31
C THR A 40 5.09 -14.68 -21.06
N MET A 41 4.70 -13.41 -21.00
CA MET A 41 3.53 -12.89 -21.71
C MET A 41 3.69 -12.97 -23.23
N LEU A 42 4.89 -12.70 -23.75
CA LEU A 42 5.24 -12.89 -25.15
C LEU A 42 4.95 -14.34 -25.60
N ALA A 43 5.39 -15.33 -24.82
CA ALA A 43 5.15 -16.74 -25.12
C ALA A 43 3.65 -17.09 -25.09
N ILE A 44 2.90 -16.56 -24.11
CA ILE A 44 1.45 -16.77 -23.99
C ILE A 44 0.71 -16.19 -25.20
N PHE A 45 0.99 -14.93 -25.58
CA PHE A 45 0.34 -14.29 -26.73
C PHE A 45 0.71 -14.98 -28.05
N ALA A 46 1.95 -15.43 -28.21
CA ALA A 46 2.36 -16.18 -29.39
C ALA A 46 1.62 -17.51 -29.49
N ALA A 47 1.57 -18.28 -28.40
CA ALA A 47 0.85 -19.55 -28.35
C ALA A 47 -0.66 -19.37 -28.60
N LEU A 48 -1.28 -18.36 -27.97
CA LEU A 48 -2.70 -18.06 -28.14
C LEU A 48 -3.03 -17.66 -29.58
N GLY A 49 -2.23 -16.77 -30.17
CA GLY A 49 -2.44 -16.31 -31.55
C GLY A 49 -2.35 -17.45 -32.55
N VAL A 50 -1.35 -18.32 -32.39
CA VAL A 50 -1.17 -19.51 -33.24
C VAL A 50 -2.30 -20.52 -33.04
N ALA A 51 -2.70 -20.80 -31.80
CA ALA A 51 -3.78 -21.75 -31.50
C ALA A 51 -5.14 -21.28 -32.02
N LEU A 52 -5.46 -20.00 -31.91
CA LEU A 52 -6.69 -19.45 -32.48
C LEU A 52 -6.64 -19.48 -34.01
N ALA A 53 -5.52 -19.10 -34.62
CA ALA A 53 -5.40 -19.13 -36.07
C ALA A 53 -5.53 -20.56 -36.64
N THR A 54 -5.00 -21.57 -35.96
CA THR A 54 -5.14 -22.98 -36.39
C THR A 54 -6.54 -23.52 -36.13
N ALA A 55 -7.15 -23.22 -34.98
CA ALA A 55 -8.52 -23.65 -34.65
C ALA A 55 -9.57 -23.12 -35.65
N PHE A 56 -9.36 -21.90 -36.16
CA PHE A 56 -10.23 -21.25 -37.12
C PHE A 56 -9.72 -21.33 -38.57
N ALA A 57 -8.69 -22.15 -38.86
CA ALA A 57 -8.08 -22.23 -40.20
C ALA A 57 -9.08 -22.62 -41.31
N TYR A 58 -10.11 -23.40 -40.97
CA TYR A 58 -11.18 -23.82 -41.89
C TYR A 58 -12.36 -22.84 -41.98
N LEU A 59 -12.36 -21.79 -41.16
CA LEU A 59 -13.36 -20.74 -41.15
C LEU A 59 -12.73 -19.46 -41.72
N PRO A 60 -12.77 -19.26 -43.06
CA PRO A 60 -12.00 -18.19 -43.72
C PRO A 60 -12.37 -16.77 -43.27
N PHE A 61 -13.52 -16.63 -42.61
CA PHE A 61 -14.10 -15.39 -42.11
C PHE A 61 -13.54 -14.93 -40.74
N PHE A 62 -12.85 -15.81 -40.01
CA PHE A 62 -12.29 -15.51 -38.69
C PHE A 62 -10.77 -15.49 -38.75
N GLU A 63 -10.20 -14.28 -38.74
CA GLU A 63 -8.75 -14.07 -38.69
C GLU A 63 -8.42 -13.41 -37.35
N LEU A 64 -8.17 -14.24 -36.34
CA LEU A 64 -7.96 -13.79 -34.96
C LEU A 64 -6.50 -13.46 -34.64
N MET A 65 -5.56 -13.71 -35.57
CA MET A 65 -4.14 -13.42 -35.37
C MET A 65 -3.91 -11.91 -35.41
N THR A 66 -4.55 -11.16 -36.31
CA THR A 66 -4.49 -9.68 -36.31
C THR A 66 -4.89 -9.09 -34.97
N PHE A 67 -6.04 -9.52 -34.42
CA PHE A 67 -6.51 -9.05 -33.12
C PHE A 67 -5.55 -9.42 -31.99
N THR A 68 -5.10 -10.68 -31.94
CA THR A 68 -4.24 -11.18 -30.86
C THR A 68 -2.88 -10.48 -30.86
N LEU A 69 -2.28 -10.26 -32.04
CA LEU A 69 -1.02 -9.54 -32.19
C LEU A 69 -1.15 -8.06 -31.83
N PHE A 70 -2.27 -7.43 -32.20
CA PHE A 70 -2.54 -6.05 -31.82
C PHE A 70 -2.64 -5.90 -30.29
N ILE A 71 -3.40 -6.76 -29.61
CA ILE A 71 -3.51 -6.76 -28.14
C ILE A 71 -2.17 -7.07 -27.47
N GLY A 72 -1.46 -8.10 -27.95
CA GLY A 72 -0.14 -8.44 -27.44
C GLY A 72 0.85 -7.26 -27.58
N GLY A 73 0.78 -6.53 -28.69
CA GLY A 73 1.58 -5.33 -28.87
C GLY A 73 1.20 -4.18 -27.95
N ALA A 74 -0.10 -3.97 -27.71
CA ALA A 74 -0.59 -2.99 -26.74
C ALA A 74 -0.07 -3.24 -25.32
N VAL A 75 0.09 -4.50 -24.95
CA VAL A 75 0.51 -4.93 -23.61
C VAL A 75 2.04 -4.97 -23.47
N LEU A 76 2.76 -5.47 -24.47
CA LEU A 76 4.20 -5.72 -24.39
C LEU A 76 5.07 -4.52 -24.80
N GLY A 77 4.49 -3.60 -25.58
CA GLY A 77 5.18 -2.42 -26.11
C GLY A 77 6.07 -2.71 -27.33
N PRO A 78 6.67 -1.67 -27.93
CA PRO A 78 7.18 -1.70 -29.30
C PRO A 78 8.25 -2.77 -29.58
N LEU A 79 9.22 -2.92 -28.68
CA LEU A 79 10.32 -3.87 -28.86
C LEU A 79 9.80 -5.32 -28.89
N TYR A 80 8.97 -5.68 -27.92
CA TYR A 80 8.43 -7.03 -27.78
C TYR A 80 7.32 -7.33 -28.81
N SER A 81 6.63 -6.31 -29.35
CA SER A 81 5.70 -6.48 -30.47
C SER A 81 6.35 -7.10 -31.71
N VAL A 82 7.58 -6.67 -32.03
CA VAL A 82 8.30 -7.19 -33.21
C VAL A 82 8.63 -8.67 -33.01
N PHE A 83 9.15 -9.03 -31.83
CA PHE A 83 9.41 -10.43 -31.48
C PHE A 83 8.11 -11.26 -31.48
N LEU A 84 7.02 -10.71 -30.97
CA LEU A 84 5.72 -11.39 -30.94
C LEU A 84 5.27 -11.75 -32.35
N ALA A 85 5.32 -10.80 -33.28
CA ALA A 85 4.93 -11.01 -34.66
C ALA A 85 5.82 -12.05 -35.35
N ILE A 86 7.14 -11.95 -35.22
CA ILE A 86 8.08 -12.88 -35.87
C ILE A 86 7.85 -14.31 -35.35
N ILE A 87 7.79 -14.49 -34.02
CA ILE A 87 7.63 -15.81 -33.40
C ILE A 87 6.26 -16.40 -33.79
N SER A 88 5.18 -15.64 -33.66
CA SER A 88 3.83 -16.12 -33.99
C SER A 88 3.70 -16.50 -35.46
N SER A 89 4.26 -15.69 -36.37
CA SER A 89 4.26 -15.98 -37.81
C SER A 89 5.03 -17.25 -38.13
N SER A 90 6.21 -17.41 -37.51
CA SER A 90 7.09 -18.56 -37.72
C SER A 90 6.44 -19.85 -37.24
N LEU A 91 5.88 -19.83 -36.03
CA LEU A 91 5.18 -20.98 -35.46
C LEU A 91 3.94 -21.35 -36.25
N TYR A 92 3.15 -20.35 -36.66
CA TYR A 92 1.96 -20.60 -37.46
C TYR A 92 2.31 -21.24 -38.80
N GLU A 93 3.36 -20.76 -39.48
CA GLU A 93 3.76 -21.30 -40.78
C GLU A 93 4.29 -22.74 -40.66
N ILE A 94 5.06 -23.04 -39.60
CA ILE A 94 5.52 -24.40 -39.31
C ILE A 94 4.32 -25.34 -39.13
N ILE A 95 3.35 -24.94 -38.31
CA ILE A 95 2.17 -25.75 -38.01
C ILE A 95 1.27 -25.88 -39.23
N SER A 96 1.04 -24.80 -39.98
CA SER A 96 0.21 -24.85 -41.19
C SER A 96 0.85 -25.70 -42.27
N THR A 97 2.17 -25.66 -42.42
CA THR A 97 2.90 -26.53 -43.36
C THR A 97 2.75 -28.00 -42.96
N MET A 98 2.87 -28.32 -41.66
CA MET A 98 2.69 -29.68 -41.15
C MET A 98 1.25 -30.19 -41.29
N LEU A 99 0.24 -29.34 -41.07
CA LEU A 99 -1.17 -29.73 -41.09
C LEU A 99 -1.79 -29.74 -42.49
N LEU A 100 -1.41 -28.78 -43.34
CA LEU A 100 -2.09 -28.52 -44.62
C LEU A 100 -1.19 -28.77 -45.84
N GLY A 101 0.10 -29.05 -45.64
CA GLY A 101 1.04 -29.35 -46.72
C GLY A 101 1.35 -28.17 -47.66
N VAL A 102 0.93 -26.96 -47.30
CA VAL A 102 1.19 -25.73 -48.07
C VAL A 102 2.50 -25.13 -47.58
N GLY A 103 3.50 -25.03 -48.45
CA GLY A 103 4.83 -24.50 -48.11
C GLY A 103 4.85 -22.98 -47.85
N PRO A 104 5.94 -22.44 -47.28
CA PRO A 104 6.01 -21.09 -46.74
C PRO A 104 6.27 -20.03 -47.82
N ILE A 105 5.50 -20.05 -48.91
CA ILE A 105 5.80 -19.20 -50.07
C ILE A 105 5.57 -17.71 -49.74
N ILE A 106 4.58 -17.39 -48.90
CA ILE A 106 4.17 -16.00 -48.58
C ILE A 106 4.66 -15.56 -47.19
N PHE A 107 5.51 -16.37 -46.57
CA PHE A 107 6.00 -16.17 -45.22
C PHE A 107 6.63 -14.79 -44.97
N PRO A 108 7.46 -14.22 -45.87
CA PRO A 108 8.03 -12.87 -45.67
C PRO A 108 6.96 -11.77 -45.62
N PHE A 109 5.95 -11.86 -46.48
CA PHE A 109 4.85 -10.87 -46.55
C PHE A 109 3.97 -10.93 -45.29
N LYS A 110 3.70 -12.14 -44.78
CA LYS A 110 2.97 -12.31 -43.51
C LYS A 110 3.71 -11.70 -42.33
N ILE A 111 5.03 -11.91 -42.23
CA ILE A 111 5.84 -11.30 -41.15
C ILE A 111 5.73 -9.78 -41.19
N ILE A 112 5.91 -9.16 -42.37
CA ILE A 112 5.85 -7.71 -42.52
C ILE A 112 4.48 -7.18 -42.07
N ALA A 113 3.40 -7.79 -42.55
CA ALA A 113 2.05 -7.38 -42.20
C ALA A 113 1.78 -7.54 -40.69
N TYR A 114 2.17 -8.65 -40.09
CA TYR A 114 1.97 -8.91 -38.66
C TYR A 114 2.83 -8.04 -37.74
N VAL A 115 4.03 -7.64 -38.16
CA VAL A 115 4.86 -6.66 -37.45
C VAL A 115 4.17 -5.29 -37.44
N ILE A 116 3.61 -4.84 -38.57
CA ILE A 116 2.86 -3.58 -38.65
C ILE A 116 1.66 -3.62 -37.69
N ILE A 117 0.92 -4.73 -37.66
CA ILE A 117 -0.22 -4.91 -36.76
C ILE A 117 0.21 -4.86 -35.28
N ALA A 118 1.25 -5.60 -34.89
CA ALA A 118 1.71 -5.64 -33.51
C ALA A 118 2.30 -4.29 -33.04
N LEU A 119 2.98 -3.56 -33.93
CA LEU A 119 3.47 -2.21 -33.64
C LEU A 119 2.33 -1.20 -33.52
N SER A 120 1.31 -1.31 -34.37
CA SER A 120 0.09 -0.51 -34.27
C SER A 120 -0.59 -0.72 -32.92
N GLY A 121 -0.62 -1.96 -32.43
CA GLY A 121 -1.05 -2.29 -31.07
C GLY A 121 -0.29 -1.52 -29.99
N ALA A 122 1.05 -1.49 -30.07
CA ALA A 122 1.89 -0.78 -29.11
C ALA A 122 1.67 0.75 -29.10
N VAL A 123 1.33 1.33 -30.26
CA VAL A 123 1.05 2.77 -30.40
C VAL A 123 -0.35 3.10 -29.90
N PHE A 124 -1.37 2.44 -30.44
CA PHE A 124 -2.78 2.78 -30.19
C PHE A 124 -3.31 2.24 -28.87
N GLY A 125 -2.78 1.11 -28.40
CA GLY A 125 -3.13 0.56 -27.09
C GLY A 125 -2.92 1.58 -25.97
N ARG A 126 -1.80 2.31 -26.00
CA ARG A 126 -1.47 3.37 -25.02
C ARG A 126 -2.45 4.54 -25.02
N LEU A 127 -3.04 4.85 -26.17
CA LEU A 127 -3.98 5.96 -26.34
C LEU A 127 -5.37 5.60 -25.79
N GLN A 128 -5.81 4.36 -25.98
CA GLN A 128 -7.13 3.90 -25.56
C GLN A 128 -7.30 3.86 -24.03
N TYR A 129 -6.27 3.45 -23.29
CA TYR A 129 -6.35 3.33 -21.82
C TYR A 129 -6.56 4.66 -21.09
N LYS A 130 -6.31 5.80 -21.74
CA LYS A 130 -6.45 7.11 -21.09
C LYS A 130 -7.90 7.55 -20.95
N LYS A 131 -8.80 7.29 -21.91
CA LYS A 131 -10.22 7.71 -21.87
C LYS A 131 -11.13 6.86 -22.78
N PRO A 132 -11.80 5.79 -22.33
CA PRO A 132 -12.67 4.98 -23.18
C PRO A 132 -14.02 5.68 -23.43
N THR A 133 -14.09 6.52 -24.47
CA THR A 133 -15.34 7.15 -24.94
C THR A 133 -15.91 6.40 -26.14
N TYR A 134 -17.18 6.64 -26.49
CA TYR A 134 -17.79 6.10 -27.71
C TYR A 134 -16.97 6.42 -28.97
N PHE A 135 -16.33 7.59 -29.00
CA PHE A 135 -15.41 7.99 -30.06
C PHE A 135 -14.21 7.03 -30.19
N TRP A 136 -13.60 6.63 -29.08
CA TRP A 136 -12.46 5.70 -29.09
C TRP A 136 -12.84 4.29 -29.54
N ARG A 137 -14.04 3.81 -29.21
CA ARG A 137 -14.53 2.52 -29.69
C ARG A 137 -14.71 2.52 -31.21
N PHE A 138 -15.32 3.58 -31.74
CA PHE A 138 -15.46 3.76 -33.18
C PHE A 138 -14.09 3.85 -33.88
N PHE A 139 -13.18 4.66 -33.33
CA PHE A 139 -11.82 4.83 -33.85
C PHE A 139 -11.06 3.49 -33.89
N MET A 140 -11.13 2.69 -32.84
CA MET A 140 -10.50 1.35 -32.81
C MET A 140 -11.10 0.40 -33.84
N GLY A 141 -12.42 0.43 -34.05
CA GLY A 141 -13.07 -0.32 -35.12
C GLY A 141 -12.53 0.05 -36.51
N VAL A 142 -12.35 1.34 -36.79
CA VAL A 142 -11.75 1.83 -38.05
C VAL A 142 -10.29 1.33 -38.19
N ILE A 143 -9.49 1.42 -37.13
CA ILE A 143 -8.10 0.91 -37.13
C ILE A 143 -8.07 -0.60 -37.41
N GLY A 144 -8.92 -1.39 -36.76
CA GLY A 144 -9.02 -2.84 -36.99
C GLY A 144 -9.35 -3.18 -38.45
N GLY A 145 -10.27 -2.44 -39.06
CA GLY A 145 -10.62 -2.60 -40.47
C GLY A 145 -9.45 -2.25 -41.41
N LEU A 146 -8.79 -1.11 -41.19
CA LEU A 146 -7.63 -0.67 -41.98
C LEU A 146 -6.46 -1.64 -41.89
N LEU A 147 -6.16 -2.16 -40.69
CA LEU A 147 -5.11 -3.15 -40.47
C LEU A 147 -5.42 -4.47 -41.20
N THR A 148 -6.68 -4.90 -41.19
CA THR A 148 -7.11 -6.12 -41.88
C THR A 148 -7.00 -5.99 -43.40
N ILE A 149 -7.45 -4.86 -43.96
CA ILE A 149 -7.31 -4.57 -45.39
C ILE A 149 -5.83 -4.50 -45.79
N SER A 150 -5.01 -3.85 -44.94
CA SER A 150 -3.57 -3.74 -45.19
C SER A 150 -2.88 -5.11 -45.19
N TYR A 151 -3.25 -5.98 -44.25
CA TYR A 151 -2.75 -7.36 -44.20
C TYR A 151 -3.10 -8.12 -45.49
N ASP A 152 -4.37 -8.15 -45.86
CA ASP A 152 -4.82 -8.89 -47.04
C ASP A 152 -4.19 -8.31 -48.32
N LEU A 153 -4.01 -6.99 -48.42
CA LEU A 153 -3.31 -6.36 -49.55
C LEU A 153 -1.84 -6.82 -49.64
N ILE A 154 -1.11 -6.80 -48.52
CA ILE A 154 0.30 -7.23 -48.48
C ILE A 154 0.43 -8.71 -48.86
N VAL A 155 -0.46 -9.57 -48.33
CA VAL A 155 -0.46 -11.01 -48.61
C VAL A 155 -0.86 -11.30 -50.06
N ASN A 156 -1.84 -10.58 -50.61
CA ASN A 156 -2.28 -10.72 -52.01
C ASN A 156 -1.19 -10.25 -52.99
N VAL A 157 -0.47 -9.17 -52.69
CA VAL A 157 0.71 -8.76 -53.48
C VAL A 157 1.78 -9.85 -53.45
N GLY A 158 1.97 -10.51 -52.31
CA GLY A 158 2.85 -11.69 -52.21
C GLY A 158 2.46 -12.80 -53.19
N TRP A 159 1.19 -13.21 -53.19
CA TRP A 159 0.67 -14.20 -54.14
C TRP A 159 0.90 -13.81 -55.61
N ILE A 160 0.70 -12.53 -55.95
CA ILE A 160 0.91 -12.02 -57.31
C ILE A 160 2.37 -12.13 -57.72
N LEU A 161 3.30 -11.63 -56.88
CA LEU A 161 4.73 -11.65 -57.17
C LEU A 161 5.27 -13.09 -57.35
N LEU A 162 4.74 -14.03 -56.56
CA LEU A 162 5.11 -15.45 -56.64
C LEU A 162 4.55 -16.13 -57.88
N SER A 163 3.34 -15.76 -58.31
CA SER A 163 2.73 -16.29 -59.55
C SER A 163 3.46 -15.86 -60.83
N ILE A 164 4.25 -14.79 -60.77
CA ILE A 164 5.03 -14.25 -61.89
C ILE A 164 6.42 -14.93 -62.00
N GLN A 165 6.95 -15.50 -60.90
CA GLN A 165 8.31 -16.06 -60.85
C GLN A 165 8.41 -17.56 -61.22
N GLY A 166 7.28 -18.27 -61.37
CA GLY A 166 7.27 -19.70 -61.70
C GLY A 166 6.93 -19.96 -63.16
N GLU A 167 7.90 -20.34 -63.99
CA GLU A 167 7.67 -20.83 -65.36
C GLU A 167 6.86 -22.16 -65.41
N GLU A 168 6.58 -22.80 -64.27
CA GLU A 168 5.83 -24.07 -64.22
C GLU A 168 4.42 -23.99 -63.60
N THR A 169 3.97 -22.84 -63.08
CA THR A 169 2.60 -22.72 -62.55
C THR A 169 1.69 -22.12 -63.61
N GLY A 170 0.78 -22.91 -64.18
CA GLY A 170 -0.20 -22.51 -65.20
C GLY A 170 -1.06 -21.30 -64.82
N PHE A 171 -0.48 -20.10 -64.89
CA PHE A 171 -1.14 -18.84 -64.66
C PHE A 171 -2.17 -18.62 -65.77
N THR A 172 -3.43 -18.45 -65.38
CA THR A 172 -4.49 -18.02 -66.30
C THR A 172 -5.18 -16.81 -65.69
N PHE A 173 -5.54 -15.85 -66.55
CA PHE A 173 -6.32 -14.69 -66.12
C PHE A 173 -7.61 -15.11 -65.41
N VAL A 174 -8.23 -16.22 -65.83
CA VAL A 174 -9.43 -16.77 -65.19
C VAL A 174 -9.16 -17.23 -63.76
N ALA A 175 -8.09 -18.00 -63.52
CA ALA A 175 -7.71 -18.42 -62.16
C ALA A 175 -7.34 -17.22 -61.28
N TYR A 176 -6.64 -16.23 -61.85
CA TYR A 176 -6.28 -14.99 -61.17
C TYR A 176 -7.51 -14.18 -60.75
N PHE A 177 -8.43 -13.88 -61.68
CA PHE A 177 -9.65 -13.12 -61.37
C PHE A 177 -10.59 -13.90 -60.45
N SER A 178 -10.63 -15.23 -60.54
CA SER A 178 -11.42 -16.08 -59.61
C SER A 178 -10.84 -16.05 -58.19
N ALA A 179 -9.51 -16.15 -58.06
CA ALA A 179 -8.82 -16.01 -56.78
C ALA A 179 -8.96 -14.60 -56.19
N LEU A 180 -8.94 -13.57 -57.03
CA LEU A 180 -9.17 -12.17 -56.63
C LEU A 180 -10.60 -11.97 -56.13
N ALA A 181 -11.62 -12.50 -56.82
CA ALA A 181 -13.02 -12.38 -56.42
C ALA A 181 -13.31 -13.12 -55.09
N LEU A 182 -12.74 -14.32 -54.92
CA LEU A 182 -12.79 -15.05 -53.64
C LEU A 182 -12.02 -14.30 -52.55
N GLY A 183 -10.85 -13.74 -52.88
CA GLY A 183 -10.04 -12.92 -51.98
C GLY A 183 -10.79 -11.70 -51.48
N ILE A 184 -11.47 -10.96 -52.36
CA ILE A 184 -12.30 -9.81 -51.98
C ILE A 184 -13.41 -10.22 -51.00
N THR A 185 -14.09 -11.33 -51.27
CA THR A 185 -15.17 -11.83 -50.39
C THR A 185 -14.64 -12.22 -49.01
N ILE A 186 -13.48 -12.86 -48.96
CA ILE A 186 -12.78 -13.21 -47.71
C ILE A 186 -12.33 -11.94 -46.99
N THR A 187 -11.76 -10.96 -47.69
CA THR A 187 -11.30 -9.69 -47.12
C THR A 187 -12.45 -8.88 -46.53
N ILE A 188 -13.58 -8.78 -47.23
CA ILE A 188 -14.79 -8.11 -46.72
C ILE A 188 -15.23 -8.77 -45.42
N SER A 189 -15.28 -10.10 -45.39
CA SER A 189 -15.73 -10.86 -44.23
C SER A 189 -14.77 -10.72 -43.04
N ARG A 190 -13.46 -10.86 -43.27
CA ARG A 190 -12.43 -10.66 -42.22
C ARG A 190 -12.46 -9.24 -41.69
N THR A 191 -12.60 -8.25 -42.57
CA THR A 191 -12.70 -6.84 -42.19
C THR A 191 -13.92 -6.62 -41.31
N ALA A 192 -15.09 -7.16 -41.67
CA ALA A 192 -16.29 -7.05 -40.86
C ALA A 192 -16.09 -7.66 -39.45
N THR A 193 -15.54 -8.86 -39.37
CA THR A 193 -15.25 -9.54 -38.10
C THR A 193 -14.26 -8.75 -37.24
N ASN A 194 -13.16 -8.27 -37.82
CA ASN A 194 -12.13 -7.52 -37.08
C ASN A 194 -12.62 -6.13 -36.67
N VAL A 195 -13.44 -5.46 -37.47
CA VAL A 195 -14.08 -4.20 -37.06
C VAL A 195 -14.93 -4.43 -35.81
N ILE A 196 -15.74 -5.50 -35.77
CA ILE A 196 -16.55 -5.85 -34.59
C ILE A 196 -15.66 -6.15 -33.38
N LEU A 197 -14.62 -6.97 -33.56
CA LEU A 197 -13.69 -7.31 -32.48
C LEU A 197 -13.02 -6.07 -31.90
N PHE A 198 -12.50 -5.18 -32.74
CA PHE A 198 -11.83 -3.95 -32.30
C PHE A 198 -12.78 -2.91 -31.69
N LEU A 199 -14.07 -2.94 -32.05
CA LEU A 199 -15.08 -2.04 -31.49
C LEU A 199 -15.45 -2.40 -30.05
N PHE A 200 -15.49 -3.70 -29.71
CA PHE A 200 -15.98 -4.18 -28.42
C PHE A 200 -14.90 -4.75 -27.50
N VAL A 201 -14.01 -5.57 -28.02
CA VAL A 201 -13.12 -6.39 -27.21
C VAL A 201 -12.04 -5.56 -26.49
N PRO A 202 -11.39 -4.56 -27.11
CA PRO A 202 -10.41 -3.73 -26.40
C PRO A 202 -10.99 -3.02 -25.18
N ASP A 203 -12.26 -2.59 -25.21
CA ASP A 203 -12.91 -1.98 -24.04
C ASP A 203 -13.21 -3.00 -22.94
N ILE A 204 -13.77 -4.17 -23.30
CA ILE A 204 -14.00 -5.29 -22.36
C ILE A 204 -12.69 -5.72 -21.73
N LEU A 205 -11.65 -5.89 -22.55
CA LEU A 205 -10.33 -6.28 -22.11
C LEU A 205 -9.73 -5.21 -21.20
N SER A 206 -9.84 -3.93 -21.56
CA SER A 206 -9.37 -2.84 -20.70
C SER A 206 -10.07 -2.85 -19.33
N ARG A 207 -11.37 -3.14 -19.26
CA ARG A 207 -12.13 -3.25 -18.00
C ARG A 207 -11.83 -4.52 -17.21
N ALA A 208 -11.57 -5.64 -17.89
CA ALA A 208 -11.23 -6.92 -17.26
C ALA A 208 -9.78 -6.92 -16.75
N ILE A 209 -8.89 -6.27 -17.50
CA ILE A 209 -7.47 -6.16 -17.20
C ILE A 209 -7.20 -5.00 -16.24
N ALA A 210 -7.96 -3.89 -16.26
CA ALA A 210 -7.73 -2.75 -15.36
C ALA A 210 -7.65 -3.16 -13.88
N PRO A 211 -8.51 -4.02 -13.31
CA PRO A 211 -8.36 -4.50 -11.94
C PRO A 211 -7.10 -5.35 -11.71
N ILE A 212 -6.65 -6.08 -12.73
CA ILE A 212 -5.49 -6.99 -12.69
C ILE A 212 -4.18 -6.20 -12.80
N LEU A 213 -4.15 -5.18 -13.66
CA LEU A 213 -2.97 -4.34 -13.93
C LEU A 213 -2.93 -3.07 -13.06
N GLY A 214 -4.06 -2.62 -12.52
CA GLY A 214 -4.19 -1.39 -11.75
C GLY A 214 -5.38 -1.39 -10.79
N SER A 215 -5.15 -1.85 -9.57
CA SER A 215 -5.62 -1.10 -8.41
C SER A 215 -4.56 -1.06 -7.33
N THR A 216 -3.56 -0.22 -7.56
CA THR A 216 -2.81 0.48 -6.51
C THR A 216 -3.72 1.33 -5.61
N LYS A 217 -5.02 1.50 -5.91
CA LYS A 217 -6.03 2.08 -4.99
C LYS A 217 -6.54 1.09 -3.94
N ASP A 218 -6.70 -0.19 -4.28
CA ASP A 218 -7.20 -1.21 -3.35
C ASP A 218 -6.05 -1.86 -2.54
N LYS A 219 -4.84 -1.90 -3.11
CA LYS A 219 -3.62 -2.14 -2.34
C LYS A 219 -3.31 -0.99 -1.38
N ARG A 220 -3.57 0.28 -1.72
CA ARG A 220 -3.34 1.43 -0.80
C ARG A 220 -4.21 1.36 0.47
N LYS A 221 -5.45 0.87 0.42
CA LYS A 221 -6.27 0.72 1.64
C LYS A 221 -5.77 -0.39 2.58
N ARG A 222 -5.22 -1.49 2.04
CA ARG A 222 -4.57 -2.54 2.87
C ARG A 222 -3.13 -2.18 3.28
N PHE A 223 -2.38 -1.49 2.43
CA PHE A 223 -1.03 -0.99 2.74
C PHE A 223 -1.04 0.16 3.74
N THR A 224 -2.05 1.04 3.75
CA THR A 224 -2.13 2.12 4.75
C THR A 224 -2.36 1.58 6.16
N VAL A 225 -3.12 0.50 6.34
CA VAL A 225 -3.23 -0.13 7.67
C VAL A 225 -1.91 -0.77 8.07
N PHE A 226 -1.23 -1.49 7.16
CA PHE A 226 0.06 -2.12 7.46
C PHE A 226 1.15 -1.08 7.72
N GLN A 227 1.30 -0.05 6.88
CA GLN A 227 2.22 1.07 7.09
C GLN A 227 1.85 1.89 8.32
N ARG A 228 0.56 2.06 8.63
CA ARG A 228 0.15 2.71 9.89
C ARG A 228 0.51 1.83 11.08
N CYS A 229 0.34 0.51 11.01
CA CYS A 229 0.80 -0.41 12.04
C CYS A 229 2.32 -0.42 12.17
N GLU A 230 3.05 -0.33 11.06
CA GLU A 230 4.51 -0.27 11.01
C GLU A 230 5.03 1.06 11.57
N LEU A 231 4.46 2.19 11.15
CA LEU A 231 4.76 3.51 11.71
C LEU A 231 4.41 3.60 13.19
N LEU A 232 3.27 3.04 13.61
CA LEU A 232 2.90 2.96 15.03
C LEU A 232 3.85 2.04 15.81
N ALA A 233 4.30 0.94 15.21
CA ALA A 233 5.27 0.03 15.80
C ALA A 233 6.66 0.66 15.88
N GLU A 234 7.10 1.41 14.87
CA GLU A 234 8.34 2.19 14.85
C GLU A 234 8.29 3.32 15.87
N GLU A 235 7.18 4.07 15.95
CA GLU A 235 6.94 5.10 16.96
C GLU A 235 7.03 4.48 18.36
N GLN A 236 6.33 3.36 18.59
CA GLN A 236 6.35 2.66 19.87
C GLN A 236 7.74 2.10 20.20
N ALA A 237 8.47 1.54 19.23
CA ALA A 237 9.83 1.05 19.40
C ALA A 237 10.79 2.19 19.78
N LYS A 238 10.66 3.34 19.11
CA LYS A 238 11.44 4.55 19.37
C LYS A 238 11.15 5.12 20.76
N THR A 239 9.88 5.19 21.18
CA THR A 239 9.51 5.59 22.55
C THR A 239 10.16 4.65 23.57
N LYS A 240 10.07 3.32 23.35
CA LYS A 240 10.72 2.34 24.22
C LYS A 240 12.25 2.52 24.27
N ASP A 241 12.90 2.82 23.15
CA ASP A 241 14.35 3.11 23.10
C ASP A 241 14.73 4.36 23.87
N ASN A 242 13.95 5.44 23.72
CA ASN A 242 14.19 6.70 24.41
C ASN A 242 14.04 6.55 25.92
N ILE A 243 13.06 5.79 26.38
CA ILE A 243 12.88 5.48 27.80
C ILE A 243 14.06 4.67 28.32
N MET A 244 14.50 3.62 27.61
CA MET A 244 15.66 2.83 28.02
C MET A 244 16.94 3.67 28.16
N LYS A 245 17.24 4.50 27.15
CA LYS A 245 18.37 5.44 27.19
C LYS A 245 18.29 6.39 28.38
N THR A 246 17.08 6.88 28.69
CA THR A 246 16.83 7.74 29.85
C THR A 246 17.12 6.98 31.16
N LEU A 247 16.64 5.75 31.30
CA LEU A 247 16.85 4.94 32.49
C LEU A 247 18.33 4.63 32.74
N GLU A 248 19.08 4.34 31.68
CA GLU A 248 20.51 4.06 31.74
C GLU A 248 21.33 5.31 32.09
N LYS A 249 21.14 6.42 31.35
CA LYS A 249 21.89 7.67 31.55
C LYS A 249 21.70 8.25 32.94
N THR A 250 20.48 8.19 33.46
CA THR A 250 20.15 8.73 34.79
C THR A 250 20.56 7.79 35.92
N GLY A 251 20.87 6.52 35.61
CA GLY A 251 21.08 5.46 36.61
C GLY A 251 19.80 5.06 37.35
N ALA A 252 18.63 5.33 36.74
CA ALA A 252 17.33 5.00 37.31
C ALA A 252 17.08 3.49 37.29
N LEU A 253 17.69 2.76 36.33
CA LEU A 253 17.73 1.31 36.30
C LEU A 253 19.04 0.79 36.89
N LYS A 254 18.95 -0.10 37.87
CA LYS A 254 20.11 -0.73 38.53
C LYS A 254 19.99 -2.24 38.51
N PHE A 255 21.11 -2.93 38.28
CA PHE A 255 21.20 -4.39 38.35
C PHE A 255 21.96 -4.84 39.61
N GLY A 256 21.52 -5.95 40.21
CA GLY A 256 22.05 -6.46 41.47
C GLY A 256 20.99 -7.16 42.29
N ASP A 257 21.32 -7.56 43.52
CA ASP A 257 20.37 -8.22 44.42
C ASP A 257 19.63 -7.20 45.28
N PHE A 258 18.35 -6.97 44.95
CA PHE A 258 17.48 -6.05 45.66
C PHE A 258 16.37 -6.79 46.41
N THR A 259 15.93 -6.21 47.51
CA THR A 259 14.71 -6.64 48.24
C THR A 259 13.68 -5.54 48.07
N LEU A 260 12.55 -5.86 47.44
CA LEU A 260 11.48 -4.91 47.17
C LEU A 260 10.70 -4.60 48.45
N ALA A 261 9.85 -3.56 48.42
CA ALA A 261 8.94 -3.23 49.51
C ALA A 261 7.97 -4.38 49.85
N SER A 262 7.69 -5.27 48.91
CA SER A 262 6.93 -6.51 49.12
C SER A 262 7.70 -7.62 49.83
N GLY A 263 9.00 -7.45 50.08
CA GLY A 263 9.90 -8.50 50.58
C GLY A 263 10.44 -9.43 49.48
N ALA A 264 9.94 -9.35 48.25
CA ALA A 264 10.41 -10.17 47.14
C ALA A 264 11.84 -9.81 46.72
N LYS A 265 12.61 -10.81 46.29
CA LYS A 265 13.95 -10.62 45.72
C LYS A 265 13.84 -10.25 44.25
N SER A 266 14.65 -9.29 43.81
CA SER A 266 14.68 -8.81 42.43
C SER A 266 16.11 -8.62 41.96
N LYS A 267 16.41 -9.00 40.72
CA LYS A 267 17.73 -8.80 40.08
C LYS A 267 17.93 -7.39 39.50
N TYR A 268 16.88 -6.58 39.55
CA TYR A 268 16.89 -5.19 39.08
C TYR A 268 16.00 -4.30 39.95
N TYR A 269 16.33 -3.02 40.00
CA TYR A 269 15.58 -1.97 40.69
C TYR A 269 15.43 -0.76 39.79
N ILE A 270 14.23 -0.17 39.77
CA ILE A 270 13.89 1.01 38.97
C ILE A 270 13.46 2.11 39.93
N ASP A 271 14.11 3.26 39.86
CA ASP A 271 13.79 4.45 40.66
C ASP A 271 13.69 5.70 39.78
N LEU A 272 12.46 6.07 39.42
CA LEU A 272 12.20 7.23 38.56
C LEU A 272 12.31 8.57 39.31
N ARG A 273 12.39 8.56 40.64
CA ARG A 273 12.49 9.78 41.46
C ARG A 273 13.78 10.57 41.23
N ILE A 274 14.80 9.93 40.67
CA ILE A 274 16.08 10.58 40.39
C ILE A 274 16.08 11.31 39.04
N ILE A 275 15.15 10.96 38.12
CA ILE A 275 15.12 11.51 36.76
C ILE A 275 14.96 13.04 36.76
N PRO A 276 14.18 13.68 37.65
CA PRO A 276 14.12 15.14 37.73
C PRO A 276 15.47 15.85 37.97
N ASN A 277 16.51 15.13 38.44
CA ASN A 277 17.86 15.67 38.57
C ASN A 277 18.58 15.83 37.21
N PHE A 278 17.99 15.30 36.14
CA PHE A 278 18.51 15.29 34.77
C PHE A 278 17.49 15.98 33.86
N PRO A 279 17.54 17.33 33.74
CA PRO A 279 16.46 18.09 33.10
C PRO A 279 16.21 17.72 31.63
N GLU A 280 17.24 17.35 30.87
CA GLU A 280 17.10 16.96 29.46
C GLU A 280 16.33 15.62 29.34
N GLU A 281 16.77 14.61 30.07
CA GLU A 281 16.12 13.30 30.14
C GLU A 281 14.71 13.39 30.71
N PHE A 282 14.51 14.23 31.74
CA PHE A 282 13.20 14.45 32.33
C PHE A 282 12.25 15.10 31.33
N ASN A 283 12.68 16.15 30.62
CA ASN A 283 11.88 16.77 29.57
C ASN A 283 11.55 15.78 28.45
N SER A 284 12.52 14.99 27.99
CA SER A 284 12.29 13.97 26.96
C SER A 284 11.24 12.95 27.39
N LEU A 285 11.33 12.45 28.63
CA LEU A 285 10.37 11.48 29.16
C LEU A 285 8.97 12.08 29.28
N ILE A 286 8.88 13.36 29.67
CA ILE A 286 7.60 14.08 29.74
C ILE A 286 6.99 14.32 28.36
N GLU A 287 7.78 14.59 27.32
CA GLU A 287 7.29 14.71 25.94
C GLU A 287 6.68 13.39 25.43
N GLU A 288 7.31 12.24 25.72
CA GLU A 288 6.76 10.93 25.38
C GLU A 288 5.40 10.70 26.06
N ALA A 289 5.28 11.06 27.35
CA ALA A 289 4.02 10.96 28.07
C ALA A 289 2.95 11.93 27.53
N VAL A 290 3.30 13.17 27.23
CA VAL A 290 2.37 14.17 26.66
C VAL A 290 1.86 13.73 25.29
N SER A 291 2.74 13.20 24.44
CA SER A 291 2.38 12.64 23.13
C SER A 291 1.37 11.48 23.29
N TYR A 292 1.68 10.53 24.17
CA TYR A 292 0.79 9.40 24.47
C TYR A 292 -0.57 9.89 25.00
N ILE A 293 -0.56 10.77 26.01
CA ILE A 293 -1.78 11.23 26.67
C ILE A 293 -2.68 12.01 25.71
N THR A 294 -2.09 12.87 24.87
CA THR A 294 -2.85 13.64 23.86
C THR A 294 -3.59 12.74 22.87
N LYS A 295 -2.96 11.62 22.48
CA LYS A 295 -3.51 10.66 21.51
C LYS A 295 -4.59 9.77 22.12
N HIS A 296 -4.42 9.37 23.38
CA HIS A 296 -5.27 8.36 24.02
C HIS A 296 -6.38 8.94 24.91
N PHE A 297 -6.21 10.16 25.42
CA PHE A 297 -7.15 10.79 26.37
C PHE A 297 -7.52 12.23 25.99
N PRO A 298 -8.12 12.47 24.80
CA PRO A 298 -8.44 13.83 24.33
C PRO A 298 -9.44 14.57 25.24
N ASP A 299 -10.27 13.84 25.97
CA ASP A 299 -11.37 14.38 26.77
C ASP A 299 -11.02 14.67 28.23
N ILE A 300 -9.76 14.53 28.65
CA ILE A 300 -9.40 14.76 30.06
C ILE A 300 -9.51 16.24 30.41
N GLU A 301 -9.96 16.51 31.63
CA GLU A 301 -10.25 17.85 32.14
C GLU A 301 -9.33 18.24 33.30
N GLY A 302 -8.51 17.32 33.79
CA GLY A 302 -7.51 17.56 34.82
C GLY A 302 -6.62 16.36 35.07
N ILE A 303 -5.52 16.57 35.78
CA ILE A 303 -4.50 15.56 36.04
C ILE A 303 -4.14 15.55 37.54
N VAL A 304 -3.90 14.34 38.07
CA VAL A 304 -3.41 14.13 39.42
C VAL A 304 -2.23 13.18 39.40
N GLY A 305 -1.09 13.60 39.96
CA GLY A 305 0.05 12.73 40.21
C GLY A 305 -0.07 12.02 41.56
N ILE A 306 0.12 10.70 41.60
CA ILE A 306 0.11 9.93 42.85
C ILE A 306 1.34 10.30 43.71
N PRO A 307 1.14 10.68 44.99
CA PRO A 307 2.25 11.04 45.86
C PRO A 307 3.20 9.87 46.16
N MET A 308 4.51 10.08 46.22
CA MET A 308 5.25 11.34 46.00
C MET A 308 5.95 11.40 44.65
N ALA A 309 6.35 10.25 44.12
CA ALA A 309 7.25 10.16 42.97
C ALA A 309 6.64 10.79 41.71
N ALA A 310 5.33 10.62 41.49
CA ALA A 310 4.66 11.09 40.30
C ALA A 310 4.22 12.56 40.34
N ILE A 311 4.37 13.26 41.47
CA ILE A 311 4.01 14.69 41.58
C ILE A 311 4.76 15.56 40.53
N PRO A 312 6.09 15.51 40.43
CA PRO A 312 6.81 16.30 39.42
C PRO A 312 6.41 15.91 37.99
N PHE A 313 6.17 14.63 37.74
CA PHE A 313 5.75 14.15 36.41
C PHE A 313 4.37 14.68 36.04
N GLY A 314 3.37 14.46 36.89
CA GLY A 314 2.00 14.91 36.68
C GLY A 314 1.91 16.43 36.55
N THR A 315 2.71 17.18 37.31
CA THR A 315 2.76 18.64 37.24
C THR A 315 3.22 19.12 35.87
N LEU A 316 4.33 18.58 35.34
CA LEU A 316 4.84 18.98 34.03
C LEU A 316 3.96 18.50 32.87
N ILE A 317 3.40 17.29 32.96
CA ILE A 317 2.45 16.78 31.98
C ILE A 317 1.23 17.70 31.88
N ALA A 318 0.63 18.04 33.03
CA ALA A 318 -0.53 18.94 33.09
C ALA A 318 -0.20 20.33 32.53
N HIS A 319 0.98 20.86 32.88
CA HIS A 319 1.45 22.14 32.36
C HIS A 319 1.59 22.14 30.84
N LYS A 320 2.22 21.12 30.25
CA LYS A 320 2.39 21.01 28.79
C LYS A 320 1.07 20.76 28.05
N LEU A 321 0.15 20.02 28.66
CA LEU A 321 -1.19 19.78 28.10
C LEU A 321 -2.15 20.96 28.30
N ASN A 322 -1.71 22.02 29.01
CA ASN A 322 -2.54 23.14 29.42
C ASN A 322 -3.82 22.68 30.14
N LYS A 323 -3.67 21.75 31.09
CA LYS A 323 -4.76 21.19 31.91
C LYS A 323 -4.56 21.54 33.39
N PRO A 324 -5.64 21.72 34.16
CA PRO A 324 -5.56 21.83 35.62
C PRO A 324 -4.81 20.65 36.25
N TYR A 325 -3.94 20.96 37.20
CA TYR A 325 -3.26 19.96 38.02
C TYR A 325 -3.76 20.04 39.46
N TYR A 326 -4.17 18.90 40.02
CA TYR A 326 -4.61 18.80 41.41
C TYR A 326 -3.61 17.98 42.23
N ILE A 327 -3.40 18.40 43.48
CA ILE A 327 -2.45 17.72 44.38
C ILE A 327 -3.24 16.79 45.30
N LEU A 328 -3.03 15.49 45.15
CA LEU A 328 -3.47 14.50 46.13
C LEU A 328 -2.52 14.51 47.32
N ARG A 329 -3.07 14.47 48.54
CA ARG A 329 -2.30 14.35 49.78
C ARG A 329 -2.14 12.88 50.16
N LYS A 330 -1.06 12.53 50.86
CA LYS A 330 -0.90 11.20 51.47
C LYS A 330 -1.77 11.02 52.72
N GLU A 331 -2.01 12.12 53.43
CA GLU A 331 -2.84 12.15 54.64
C GLU A 331 -3.85 13.31 54.56
N PRO A 332 -5.08 13.11 55.08
CA PRO A 332 -6.09 14.17 55.12
C PRO A 332 -5.62 15.35 55.96
N LYS A 333 -6.17 16.54 55.70
CA LYS A 333 -5.91 17.72 56.54
C LYS A 333 -6.23 17.44 58.01
N LYS A 334 -5.30 17.74 58.91
CA LYS A 334 -5.48 17.60 60.37
C LYS A 334 -6.49 18.60 60.94
N HIS A 335 -6.71 19.73 60.27
CA HIS A 335 -7.64 20.80 60.68
C HIS A 335 -8.46 21.29 59.46
N GLY A 336 -9.79 21.46 59.63
CA GLY A 336 -10.73 21.89 58.58
C GLY A 336 -11.54 20.74 57.94
N LEU A 337 -12.16 21.01 56.77
CA LEU A 337 -12.74 19.97 55.91
C LEU A 337 -11.63 18.96 55.56
N LYS A 338 -11.80 17.68 55.91
CA LYS A 338 -10.83 16.58 55.76
C LYS A 338 -10.57 16.19 54.29
N LYS A 339 -10.43 17.17 53.40
CA LYS A 339 -10.19 16.98 51.97
C LYS A 339 -8.82 16.37 51.75
N MET A 340 -8.79 15.43 50.81
CA MET A 340 -7.58 14.74 50.36
C MET A 340 -6.91 15.45 49.19
N ILE A 341 -7.65 16.31 48.48
CA ILE A 341 -7.21 16.95 47.23
C ILE A 341 -7.13 18.46 47.44
N GLU A 342 -6.03 19.08 47.01
CA GLU A 342 -5.90 20.54 46.92
C GLU A 342 -6.43 21.03 45.56
N GLY A 343 -7.35 21.99 45.60
CA GLY A 343 -8.14 22.46 44.47
C GLY A 343 -9.61 22.01 44.56
N GLU A 344 -10.43 22.44 43.61
CA GLU A 344 -11.85 22.08 43.54
C GLU A 344 -12.11 21.25 42.29
N ILE A 345 -12.59 20.02 42.52
CA ILE A 345 -13.04 19.13 41.46
C ILE A 345 -14.54 19.30 41.29
N THR A 346 -14.97 19.47 40.05
CA THR A 346 -16.40 19.52 39.72
C THR A 346 -16.97 18.11 39.56
N LYS A 347 -18.24 17.92 39.92
CA LYS A 347 -18.89 16.61 39.84
C LYS A 347 -18.90 16.10 38.39
N GLY A 348 -18.35 14.90 38.19
CA GLY A 348 -18.25 14.24 36.89
C GLY A 348 -17.00 14.60 36.10
N GLN A 349 -16.16 15.53 36.57
CA GLN A 349 -14.95 15.97 35.88
C GLN A 349 -14.02 14.80 35.60
N LYS A 350 -13.59 14.65 34.34
CA LYS A 350 -12.70 13.56 33.92
C LYS A 350 -11.26 13.84 34.34
N ILE A 351 -10.78 13.11 35.34
CA ILE A 351 -9.42 13.27 35.88
C ILE A 351 -8.56 12.08 35.46
N LEU A 352 -7.42 12.35 34.82
CA LEU A 352 -6.39 11.36 34.55
C LEU A 352 -5.49 11.21 35.78
N LEU A 353 -5.38 9.97 36.29
CA LEU A 353 -4.43 9.64 37.33
C LEU A 353 -3.08 9.31 36.70
N VAL A 354 -1.99 9.83 37.24
CA VAL A 354 -0.62 9.61 36.76
C VAL A 354 0.23 9.04 37.88
N ASP A 355 0.95 7.94 37.61
CA ASP A 355 2.01 7.45 38.49
C ASP A 355 3.34 7.29 37.74
N ASP A 356 4.44 7.13 38.47
CA ASP A 356 5.74 6.90 37.85
C ASP A 356 5.85 5.44 37.34
N LEU A 357 5.52 4.47 38.20
CA LEU A 357 5.53 3.05 37.87
C LEU A 357 4.41 2.28 38.59
N VAL A 358 4.05 1.10 38.07
CA VAL A 358 3.16 0.16 38.76
C VAL A 358 3.85 -1.17 39.03
N SER A 359 3.59 -1.75 40.21
CA SER A 359 3.96 -3.12 40.56
C SER A 359 2.72 -3.92 40.94
N SER A 360 2.29 -3.86 42.21
CA SER A 360 1.07 -4.54 42.68
C SER A 360 -0.20 -3.67 42.58
N GLY A 361 -0.07 -2.37 42.33
CA GLY A 361 -1.21 -1.45 42.20
C GLY A 361 -1.84 -0.97 43.52
N PHE A 362 -1.61 -1.64 44.65
CA PHE A 362 -2.25 -1.32 45.94
C PHE A 362 -2.15 0.16 46.37
N SER A 363 -1.03 0.84 46.10
CA SER A 363 -0.85 2.26 46.45
C SER A 363 -1.78 3.20 45.68
N LYS A 364 -2.37 2.73 44.58
CA LYS A 364 -3.18 3.54 43.67
C LYS A 364 -4.67 3.46 43.96
N ALA A 365 -5.14 2.35 44.53
CA ALA A 365 -6.54 2.15 44.94
C ALA A 365 -7.04 3.31 45.82
N PHE A 366 -6.21 3.74 46.78
CA PHE A 366 -6.52 4.88 47.64
C PHE A 366 -6.74 6.18 46.86
N ALA A 367 -5.89 6.47 45.88
CA ALA A 367 -6.00 7.67 45.05
C ALA A 367 -7.28 7.67 44.21
N ILE A 368 -7.63 6.51 43.63
CA ILE A 368 -8.86 6.32 42.85
C ILE A 368 -10.09 6.60 43.72
N THR A 369 -10.14 6.00 44.92
CA THR A 369 -11.25 6.20 45.85
C THR A 369 -11.36 7.66 46.29
N ALA A 370 -10.26 8.28 46.71
CA ALA A 370 -10.25 9.67 47.16
C ALA A 370 -10.75 10.65 46.09
N LEU A 371 -10.38 10.43 44.82
CA LEU A 371 -10.85 11.26 43.71
C LEU A 371 -12.34 11.06 43.42
N ARG A 372 -12.81 9.81 43.43
CA ARG A 372 -14.22 9.48 43.20
C ARG A 372 -15.12 10.01 44.33
N GLU A 373 -14.65 9.99 45.58
CA GLU A 373 -15.35 10.57 46.73
C GLU A 373 -15.51 12.10 46.62
N GLU A 374 -14.54 12.80 46.01
CA GLU A 374 -14.65 14.23 45.68
C GLU A 374 -15.45 14.48 44.38
N GLY A 375 -16.02 13.43 43.78
CA GLY A 375 -16.92 13.51 42.64
C GLY A 375 -16.26 13.44 41.26
N ALA A 376 -14.97 13.11 41.15
CA ALA A 376 -14.28 12.94 39.87
C ALA A 376 -14.72 11.67 39.14
N THR A 377 -14.69 11.71 37.81
CA THR A 377 -14.70 10.52 36.95
C THR A 377 -13.25 10.09 36.71
N VAL A 378 -12.84 8.98 37.32
CA VAL A 378 -11.50 8.38 37.16
C VAL A 378 -11.65 7.01 36.52
N THR A 379 -11.40 6.95 35.21
CA THR A 379 -11.48 5.72 34.40
C THR A 379 -10.13 5.21 33.95
N ASP A 380 -9.10 6.06 33.99
CA ASP A 380 -7.79 5.76 33.41
C ASP A 380 -6.66 6.17 34.35
N LEU A 381 -5.66 5.30 34.42
CA LEU A 381 -4.39 5.52 35.10
C LEU A 381 -3.27 5.40 34.07
N PHE A 382 -2.44 6.42 33.97
CA PHE A 382 -1.24 6.40 33.16
C PHE A 382 0.00 6.21 34.04
N VAL A 383 0.92 5.32 33.64
CA VAL A 383 2.22 5.14 34.27
C VAL A 383 3.32 5.10 33.22
N PHE A 384 4.56 5.44 33.57
CA PHE A 384 5.66 5.32 32.60
C PHE A 384 6.05 3.85 32.42
N ILE A 385 6.12 3.10 33.52
CA ILE A 385 6.62 1.73 33.54
C ILE A 385 5.65 0.77 34.24
N ASP A 386 5.27 -0.29 33.54
CA ASP A 386 4.60 -1.45 34.14
C ASP A 386 5.60 -2.52 34.58
N ARG A 387 5.69 -2.76 35.88
CA ARG A 387 6.54 -3.79 36.51
C ARG A 387 5.70 -4.91 37.16
N SER A 388 4.40 -4.95 36.90
CA SER A 388 3.51 -5.96 37.44
C SER A 388 3.75 -7.33 36.78
N GLU A 389 3.25 -8.38 37.41
CA GLU A 389 3.08 -9.70 36.79
C GLU A 389 1.69 -9.84 36.11
N GLY A 390 0.96 -8.73 36.01
CA GLY A 390 -0.40 -8.64 35.50
C GLY A 390 -1.21 -7.56 36.21
N LEU A 391 -1.97 -6.78 35.42
CA LEU A 391 -2.81 -5.69 35.92
C LEU A 391 -4.31 -6.01 35.89
N ALA A 392 -4.71 -7.10 35.23
CA ALA A 392 -6.11 -7.41 34.94
C ALA A 392 -7.01 -7.48 36.19
N ASP A 393 -6.52 -8.07 37.29
CA ASP A 393 -7.28 -8.16 38.53
C ASP A 393 -7.46 -6.77 39.17
N PHE A 394 -6.41 -5.96 39.18
CA PHE A 394 -6.44 -4.58 39.69
C PHE A 394 -7.38 -3.69 38.85
N GLU A 395 -7.30 -3.79 37.53
CA GLU A 395 -8.17 -3.07 36.59
C GLU A 395 -9.64 -3.40 36.81
N LYS A 396 -9.94 -4.70 36.97
CA LYS A 396 -11.30 -5.18 37.20
C LYS A 396 -11.82 -4.79 38.58
N GLU A 397 -11.02 -4.94 39.63
CA GLU A 397 -11.41 -4.64 41.01
C GLU A 397 -11.73 -3.15 41.19
N HIS A 398 -10.92 -2.27 40.58
CA HIS A 398 -11.08 -0.82 40.74
C HIS A 398 -11.82 -0.15 39.59
N ALA A 399 -12.26 -0.91 38.59
CA ALA A 399 -12.90 -0.40 37.37
C ALA A 399 -12.09 0.74 36.75
N ILE A 400 -10.83 0.47 36.44
CA ILE A 400 -9.87 1.42 35.87
C ILE A 400 -9.08 0.74 34.76
N ASN A 401 -8.71 1.47 33.71
CA ASN A 401 -7.77 1.01 32.69
C ASN A 401 -6.38 1.53 33.01
N VAL A 402 -5.37 0.67 33.03
CA VAL A 402 -3.98 1.06 33.26
C VAL A 402 -3.22 1.10 31.94
N HIS A 403 -2.60 2.24 31.68
CA HIS A 403 -1.87 2.55 30.46
C HIS A 403 -0.41 2.81 30.78
N TYR A 404 0.49 2.27 29.97
CA TYR A 404 1.94 2.40 30.18
C TYR A 404 2.73 2.58 28.89
N LEU A 405 3.90 3.22 28.98
CA LEU A 405 4.80 3.40 27.82
C LEU A 405 5.67 2.17 27.57
N ILE A 406 6.16 1.52 28.64
CA ILE A 406 7.00 0.33 28.56
C ILE A 406 6.70 -0.62 29.73
N ASN A 407 6.88 -1.93 29.54
CA ASN A 407 6.76 -2.92 30.61
C ASN A 407 8.15 -3.48 31.00
N ALA A 408 8.23 -4.14 32.15
CA ALA A 408 9.47 -4.69 32.68
C ALA A 408 10.05 -5.80 31.80
N LYS A 409 9.22 -6.54 31.06
CA LYS A 409 9.70 -7.58 30.14
C LYS A 409 10.50 -6.95 28.99
N ASP A 410 9.95 -5.90 28.37
CA ASP A 410 10.62 -5.14 27.30
C ASP A 410 11.94 -4.51 27.77
N ILE A 411 11.97 -4.03 29.02
CA ILE A 411 13.20 -3.51 29.65
C ILE A 411 14.25 -4.63 29.79
N LEU A 412 13.85 -5.79 30.30
CA LEU A 412 14.77 -6.91 30.55
C LEU A 412 15.25 -7.58 29.27
N ASP A 413 14.45 -7.60 28.21
CA ASP A 413 14.83 -8.18 26.93
C ASP A 413 15.88 -7.30 26.22
N LYS A 414 15.76 -5.97 26.27
CA LYS A 414 16.75 -5.05 25.70
C LYS A 414 18.10 -5.05 26.40
N VAL A 415 18.14 -5.37 27.70
CA VAL A 415 19.40 -5.41 28.46
C VAL A 415 20.21 -6.69 28.13
N LYS A 416 19.56 -7.70 27.55
CA LYS A 416 20.23 -8.96 27.15
C LYS A 416 20.86 -8.90 25.77
N GLU A 417 20.41 -7.97 24.90
CA GLU A 417 21.01 -7.66 23.60
C GLU A 417 22.27 -6.80 23.78
#